data_AF-A0A1C4SL08-F1
#
_entry.id   AF-A0A1C4SL08-F1
#
_cell.length_a   1.000
_cell.length_b   1.000
_cell.length_c   1.000
_cell.angle_alpha   90.00
_cell.angle_beta   90.00
_cell.angle_gamma   90.00
#
_symmetry.space_group_name_H-M   'P 1'
#
loop_
_entity.id
_entity.type
_entity.pdbx_description
1 polymer ?
#
loop_
_entity_poly.entity_id
_entity_poly.type
_entity_poly.pdbx_seq_one_letter_code
_entity_poly.pdbx_strand_id
1 'polypeptide(L)' 'FDFATPDRSMRLASLHPGVTVDQVREATGFALTVPADVPCTRDPSPAELALIREVIDPARTRDREVRA' A
#
# COMPACT_ATOMS: atom_id res chain seq x y z
N PHE A 1 -4.33 -3.92 0.05
CA PHE A 1 -5.37 -4.94 -0.22
C PHE A 1 -6.08 -5.31 1.08
N ASP A 2 -7.30 -5.83 0.99
CA ASP A 2 -7.97 -6.55 2.08
C ASP A 2 -8.88 -7.66 1.49
N PHE A 3 -9.61 -8.39 2.34
CA PHE A 3 -10.56 -9.45 1.94
C PHE A 3 -12.00 -9.18 2.43
N ALA A 4 -12.37 -7.91 2.64
CA ALA A 4 -13.70 -7.52 3.09
C ALA A 4 -14.70 -7.45 1.93
N THR A 5 -14.78 -8.54 1.16
CA THR A 5 -15.80 -8.80 0.14
C THR A 5 -16.73 -9.92 0.60
N PRO A 6 -17.95 -10.04 0.04
CA PRO A 6 -18.90 -11.10 0.42
C PRO A 6 -18.34 -12.52 0.26
N ASP A 7 -17.49 -12.71 -0.72
CA ASP A 7 -16.86 -13.99 -1.10
C ASP A 7 -15.43 -14.16 -0.56
N ARG A 8 -14.91 -13.19 0.22
CA ARG A 8 -13.50 -13.12 0.67
C ARG A 8 -12.47 -13.15 -0.48
N SER A 9 -12.85 -12.70 -1.67
CA SER A 9 -11.89 -12.37 -2.73
C SER A 9 -10.98 -11.20 -2.31
N MET A 10 -9.78 -11.17 -2.88
CA MET A 10 -8.86 -10.06 -2.65
C MET A 10 -9.39 -8.79 -3.32
N ARG A 11 -9.53 -7.71 -2.56
CA ARG A 11 -9.91 -6.39 -3.09
C ARG A 11 -8.81 -5.35 -2.91
N LEU A 12 -8.80 -4.39 -3.82
CA LEU A 12 -7.93 -3.23 -3.73
C LEU A 12 -8.49 -2.23 -2.71
N ALA A 13 -7.85 -2.16 -1.53
CA ALA A 13 -8.30 -1.34 -0.41
C ALA A 13 -7.84 0.12 -0.50
N SER A 14 -6.61 0.35 -0.96
CA SER A 14 -6.05 1.67 -1.21
C SER A 14 -4.85 1.57 -2.16
N LEU A 15 -4.47 2.70 -2.75
CA LEU A 15 -3.29 2.84 -3.61
C LEU A 15 -2.25 3.73 -2.95
N HIS A 16 -0.98 3.33 -3.00
CA HIS A 16 0.09 4.23 -2.63
C HIS A 16 0.20 5.38 -3.63
N PRO A 17 0.55 6.60 -3.18
CA PRO A 17 0.77 7.73 -4.07
C PRO A 17 1.73 7.37 -5.22
N GLY A 18 1.31 7.63 -6.46
CA GLY A 18 2.09 7.33 -7.67
C GLY A 18 1.81 5.94 -8.30
N VAL A 19 0.98 5.10 -7.67
CA VAL A 19 0.60 3.78 -8.21
C VAL A 19 -0.81 3.85 -8.82
N THR A 20 -0.98 3.29 -10.03
CA THR A 20 -2.28 3.20 -10.73
C THR A 20 -2.93 1.83 -10.54
N VAL A 21 -4.25 1.76 -10.72
CA VAL A 21 -5.00 0.49 -10.71
C VAL A 21 -4.46 -0.48 -11.78
N ASP A 22 -4.07 0.03 -12.95
CA ASP A 22 -3.58 -0.81 -14.04
C ASP A 22 -2.23 -1.45 -13.71
N GLN A 23 -1.30 -0.71 -13.08
CA GLN A 23 -0.04 -1.27 -12.59
C GLN A 23 -0.28 -2.41 -11.58
N VAL A 24 -1.25 -2.22 -10.69
CA VAL A 24 -1.62 -3.26 -9.71
C VAL A 24 -2.20 -4.49 -10.40
N ARG A 25 -3.06 -4.30 -11.41
CA ARG A 25 -3.67 -5.40 -12.17
C ARG A 25 -2.62 -6.18 -12.95
N GLU A 26 -1.69 -5.49 -13.61
CA GLU A 26 -0.60 -6.12 -14.37
C GLU A 26 0.32 -6.95 -13.45
N ALA A 27 0.62 -6.43 -12.26
CA ALA A 27 1.44 -7.11 -11.26
C ALA A 27 0.71 -8.25 -10.52
N THR A 28 -0.61 -8.41 -10.69
CA THR A 28 -1.41 -9.39 -9.96
C THR A 28 -1.93 -10.49 -10.90
N GLY A 29 -1.46 -11.72 -10.70
CA GLY A 29 -1.79 -12.88 -11.56
C GLY A 29 -3.22 -13.42 -11.44
N PHE A 30 -4.13 -12.72 -10.76
CA PHE A 30 -5.52 -13.12 -10.57
C PHE A 30 -6.45 -11.90 -10.56
N ALA A 31 -7.74 -12.14 -10.77
CA ALA A 31 -8.74 -11.07 -10.77
C ALA A 31 -8.87 -10.43 -9.38
N LEU A 32 -8.74 -9.09 -9.33
CA LEU A 32 -8.94 -8.29 -8.15
C LEU A 32 -10.33 -7.64 -8.16
N THR A 33 -10.98 -7.63 -7.01
CA THR A 33 -12.15 -6.78 -6.80
C THR A 33 -11.69 -5.34 -6.64
N VAL A 34 -11.98 -4.48 -7.62
CA VAL A 34 -11.60 -3.06 -7.60
C VAL A 34 -12.87 -2.22 -7.40
N PRO A 35 -13.01 -1.52 -6.25
CA PRO A 35 -14.08 -0.56 -6.03
C PRO A 35 -14.08 0.57 -7.06
N ALA A 36 -15.23 1.21 -7.28
CA ALA A 36 -15.33 2.37 -8.20
C ALA A 36 -14.49 3.56 -7.74
N ASP A 37 -14.32 3.73 -6.43
CA ASP A 37 -13.44 4.72 -5.82
C ASP A 37 -12.43 4.00 -4.92
N VAL A 38 -11.15 4.13 -5.25
CA VAL A 38 -10.05 3.52 -4.50
C VAL A 38 -9.28 4.65 -3.82
N PRO A 39 -9.33 4.74 -2.48
CA PRO A 39 -8.67 5.82 -1.78
C PRO A 39 -7.15 5.70 -1.88
N CYS A 40 -6.45 6.84 -1.84
CA CYS A 40 -5.01 6.84 -1.64
C CYS A 40 -4.65 6.42 -0.20
N THR A 41 -3.52 5.75 -0.03
CA THR A 41 -2.94 5.49 1.29
C THR A 41 -2.63 6.83 1.96
N ARG A 42 -3.04 6.98 3.22
CA ARG A 42 -2.77 8.18 4.00
C ARG A 42 -1.27 8.48 4.05
N ASP A 43 -0.93 9.76 4.07
CA ASP A 43 0.42 10.15 4.39
C ASP A 43 0.75 9.86 5.86
N PRO A 44 1.99 9.45 6.17
CA PRO A 44 2.46 9.36 7.54
C PRO A 44 2.45 10.75 8.20
N SER A 45 2.04 10.81 9.45
CA SER A 45 2.13 12.04 10.25
C SER A 45 3.59 12.41 10.55
N PRO A 46 3.89 13.69 10.86
CA PRO A 46 5.24 14.11 11.23
C PRO A 46 5.82 13.32 12.41
N ALA A 47 4.98 12.99 13.40
CA ALA A 47 5.40 12.19 14.55
C ALA A 47 5.76 10.75 14.17
N GLU A 48 4.97 10.12 13.29
CA GLU A 48 5.28 8.79 12.76
C GLU A 48 6.57 8.80 11.94
N LEU A 49 6.79 9.83 11.13
CA LEU A 49 8.04 9.99 10.37
C LEU A 49 9.25 10.11 11.28
N ALA A 50 9.16 10.90 12.37
CA ALA A 50 10.23 11.03 13.34
C ALA A 50 10.52 9.67 14.02
N LEU A 51 9.49 8.96 14.47
CA LEU A 51 9.65 7.63 15.07
C LEU A 51 10.33 6.65 14.11
N ILE A 52 9.89 6.59 12.85
CA ILE A 52 10.46 5.68 11.84
C ILE A 52 11.92 6.05 11.54
N ARG A 53 12.22 7.34 11.39
CA ARG A 53 13.54 7.80 10.91
C ARG A 53 14.60 7.95 12.01
N GLU A 54 14.20 8.16 13.25
CA GLU A 54 15.11 8.51 14.33
C GLU A 54 15.15 7.47 15.45
N VAL A 55 14.05 6.74 15.68
CA VAL A 55 13.93 5.82 16.83
C VAL A 55 13.90 4.36 16.40
N ILE A 56 13.00 3.99 15.48
CA ILE A 56 12.72 2.59 15.13
C ILE A 56 13.69 2.08 14.07
N ASP A 57 13.89 2.84 12.98
CA ASP A 57 14.76 2.44 11.87
C ASP A 57 15.69 3.59 11.44
N PRO A 58 16.61 4.02 12.35
CA PRO A 58 17.58 5.06 12.04
C PRO A 58 18.59 4.63 10.97
N ALA A 59 18.86 3.32 10.86
CA ALA A 59 19.77 2.76 9.87
C ALA A 59 19.15 2.61 8.46
N ARG A 60 17.87 2.96 8.28
CA ARG A 60 17.13 2.87 7.00
C ARG A 60 17.13 1.47 6.40
N THR A 61 17.05 0.45 7.24
CA THR A 61 16.96 -0.94 6.78
C THR A 61 15.72 -1.19 5.93
N ARG A 62 14.63 -0.42 6.15
CA ARG A 62 13.40 -0.48 5.36
C ARG A 62 13.61 -0.27 3.85
N ASP A 63 14.62 0.52 3.46
CA ASP A 63 14.89 0.85 2.05
C ASP A 63 15.41 -0.37 1.27
N ARG A 64 15.86 -1.43 1.98
CA ARG A 64 16.24 -2.70 1.38
C ARG A 64 15.04 -3.62 1.11
N GLU A 65 13.98 -3.49 1.90
CA GLU A 65 12.78 -4.33 1.84
C GLU A 65 11.81 -3.84 0.76
N VAL A 66 11.73 -2.52 0.57
CA VAL A 66 10.88 -1.89 -0.45
C VAL A 66 11.75 -1.32 -1.56
N ARG A 67 11.69 -1.94 -2.73
CA ARG A 67 12.37 -1.43 -3.92
C ARG A 67 11.59 -0.25 -4.50
N ALA A 68 12.33 0.75 -4.97
CA ALA A 68 11.78 1.88 -5.72
C ALA A 68 11.39 1.48 -7.15
#